data_AF-A0A8J2XXF9-F1
#
_entry.id   AF-A0A8J2XXF9-F1
#
_cell.length_a   1.000
_cell.length_b   1.000
_cell.length_c   1.000
_cell.angle_alpha   90.00
_cell.angle_beta   90.00
_cell.angle_gamma   90.00
#
_symmetry.space_group_name_H-M   'P 1'
#
loop_
_entity.id
_entity.type
_entity.pdbx_description
1 polymer ?
#
loop_
_entity_poly.entity_id
_entity_poly.type
_entity_poly.pdbx_seq_one_letter_code
_entity_poly.pdbx_strand_id
1 'polypeptide(L)'
;MKQQLVVLLLAAIVVPASAQNDVYLCVDAQGRREYRNTGPTARCKRVDLSGVSVVSPTPVARPAAPRVAATSPADFPRVNTAEQKARDNDRKRILLDEMKVEQDKLTALKSEYNNGEPERRGDERNYAKYQERTAALKDDVARTERNIEALKRELGNLQ
;
A
#
# COMPACT_ATOMS: atom_id res chain seq x y z
N MET A 1 -2.86 -48.50 -44.51
CA MET A 1 -4.07 -48.38 -43.66
C MET A 1 -3.71 -47.42 -42.53
N LYS A 2 -3.77 -46.10 -42.75
CA LYS A 2 -4.92 -45.19 -42.49
C LYS A 2 -5.54 -45.36 -41.09
N GLN A 3 -5.10 -44.52 -40.15
CA GLN A 3 -5.90 -43.85 -39.11
C GLN A 3 -4.93 -42.93 -38.35
N GLN A 4 -4.58 -41.79 -38.93
CA GLN A 4 -5.19 -40.48 -38.67
C GLN A 4 -5.11 -40.05 -37.19
N LEU A 5 -4.13 -39.15 -36.98
CA LEU A 5 -4.14 -38.00 -36.08
C LEU A 5 -5.50 -37.69 -35.44
N VAL A 6 -5.55 -37.73 -34.10
CA VAL A 6 -6.41 -36.83 -33.33
C VAL A 6 -5.55 -36.22 -32.22
N VAL A 7 -4.88 -35.12 -32.56
CA VAL A 7 -4.33 -34.18 -31.59
C VAL A 7 -5.52 -33.47 -30.96
N LEU A 8 -5.89 -33.86 -29.75
CA LEU A 8 -6.97 -33.23 -28.99
C LEU A 8 -6.41 -31.98 -28.31
N LEU A 9 -6.58 -30.86 -29.00
CA LEU A 9 -6.23 -29.52 -28.54
C LEU A 9 -7.18 -29.13 -27.40
N LEU A 10 -6.74 -29.24 -26.14
CA LEU A 10 -7.48 -28.73 -24.98
C LEU A 10 -7.28 -27.21 -24.92
N ALA A 11 -8.18 -26.46 -25.54
CA ALA A 11 -8.21 -25.01 -25.42
C ALA A 11 -8.68 -24.63 -23.99
N ALA A 12 -7.76 -24.11 -23.17
CA ALA A 12 -8.08 -23.51 -21.89
C ALA A 12 -8.85 -22.19 -22.12
N ILE A 13 -10.18 -22.24 -22.00
CA ILE A 13 -11.01 -21.03 -21.96
C ILE A 13 -10.80 -20.39 -20.58
N VAL A 14 -9.95 -19.36 -20.53
CA VAL A 14 -9.85 -18.48 -19.36
C VAL A 14 -11.10 -17.60 -19.36
N VAL A 15 -12.09 -17.95 -18.55
CA VAL A 15 -13.26 -17.12 -18.32
C VAL A 15 -12.83 -15.96 -17.41
N PRO A 16 -12.96 -14.69 -17.83
CA PRO A 16 -12.74 -13.57 -16.92
C PRO A 16 -13.85 -13.56 -15.87
N ALA A 17 -13.49 -13.83 -14.61
CA ALA A 17 -14.37 -13.60 -13.47
C ALA A 17 -14.61 -12.10 -13.33
N SER A 18 -15.77 -11.63 -13.80
CA SER A 18 -16.20 -10.25 -13.59
C SER A 18 -16.73 -10.13 -12.16
N ALA A 19 -16.02 -9.40 -11.31
CA ALA A 19 -16.54 -9.03 -9.99
C ALA A 19 -17.69 -8.02 -10.18
N GLN A 20 -18.92 -8.48 -10.01
CA GLN A 20 -20.11 -7.61 -10.02
C GLN A 20 -20.17 -6.84 -8.70
N ASN A 21 -19.75 -5.57 -8.70
CA ASN A 21 -19.87 -4.66 -7.56
C ASN A 21 -21.28 -4.03 -7.51
N ASP A 22 -22.30 -4.85 -7.24
CA ASP A 22 -23.65 -4.34 -7.00
C ASP A 22 -23.69 -3.57 -5.67
N VAL A 23 -24.02 -2.27 -5.73
CA VAL A 23 -24.23 -1.44 -4.54
C VAL A 23 -25.72 -1.21 -4.32
N TYR A 24 -26.18 -1.34 -3.08
CA TYR A 24 -27.57 -1.17 -2.67
C TYR A 24 -27.68 -0.01 -1.68
N LEU A 25 -28.71 0.82 -1.86
CA LEU A 25 -29.11 1.86 -0.91
C LEU A 25 -30.28 1.34 -0.08
N CYS A 26 -30.04 1.14 1.21
CA CYS A 26 -31.01 0.69 2.20
C CYS A 26 -31.52 1.86 3.04
N VAL A 27 -32.81 1.85 3.36
CA VAL A 27 -33.41 2.83 4.29
C VAL A 27 -34.00 2.10 5.49
N ASP A 28 -33.42 2.32 6.66
CA ASP A 28 -33.87 1.70 7.92
C ASP A 28 -35.23 2.23 8.39
N ALA A 29 -35.78 1.68 9.47
CA ALA A 29 -37.07 2.09 10.03
C ALA A 29 -37.09 3.55 10.51
N GLN A 30 -35.91 4.10 10.81
CA GLN A 30 -35.65 5.42 11.34
C GLN A 30 -35.31 6.44 10.23
N GLY A 31 -35.33 6.02 8.96
CA GLY A 31 -35.06 6.87 7.80
C GLY A 31 -33.58 7.09 7.49
N ARG A 32 -32.66 6.39 8.15
CA ARG A 32 -31.22 6.47 7.86
C ARG A 32 -30.89 5.69 6.61
N ARG A 33 -29.99 6.26 5.80
CA ARG A 33 -29.54 5.73 4.52
C ARG A 33 -28.21 5.01 4.70
N GLU A 34 -28.14 3.76 4.28
CA GLU A 34 -26.94 2.94 4.31
C GLU A 34 -26.64 2.36 2.92
N TYR A 35 -25.36 2.40 2.51
CA TYR A 35 -24.90 1.77 1.28
C TYR A 35 -24.22 0.43 1.59
N ARG A 36 -24.61 -0.64 0.91
CA ARG A 36 -24.11 -2.00 1.15
C ARG A 36 -23.83 -2.74 -0.15
N ASN A 37 -22.86 -3.66 -0.12
CA ASN A 37 -22.45 -4.52 -1.24
C ASN A 37 -23.00 -5.95 -1.15
N THR A 38 -23.85 -6.25 -0.17
CA THR A 38 -24.51 -7.55 -0.01
C THR A 38 -25.98 -7.43 -0.43
N GLY A 39 -26.47 -8.46 -1.12
CA GLY A 39 -27.64 -8.47 -2.03
C GLY A 39 -28.98 -7.90 -1.52
N PRO A 40 -30.04 -7.99 -2.35
CA PRO A 40 -31.30 -7.30 -2.09
C PRO A 40 -32.00 -7.86 -0.85
N THR A 41 -32.04 -7.07 0.22
CA THR A 41 -32.88 -7.33 1.41
C THR A 41 -34.07 -6.36 1.42
N ALA A 42 -35.05 -6.61 2.30
CA ALA A 42 -36.17 -5.69 2.50
C ALA A 42 -35.67 -4.25 2.73
N ARG A 43 -36.32 -3.27 2.08
CA ARG A 43 -36.00 -1.82 2.14
C ARG A 43 -34.69 -1.38 1.47
N CYS A 44 -34.08 -2.23 0.63
CA CYS A 44 -32.90 -1.88 -0.15
C CYS A 44 -33.23 -1.78 -1.66
N LYS A 45 -32.75 -0.73 -2.31
CA LYS A 45 -32.83 -0.54 -3.76
C LYS A 45 -31.44 -0.63 -4.38
N ARG A 46 -31.29 -1.37 -5.48
CA ARG A 46 -30.04 -1.39 -6.25
C ARG A 46 -29.76 0.02 -6.77
N VAL A 47 -28.53 0.48 -6.56
CA VAL A 47 -28.04 1.75 -7.10
C VAL A 47 -27.53 1.47 -8.50
N ASP A 48 -28.05 2.21 -9.48
CA ASP A 48 -27.51 2.19 -10.83
C ASP A 48 -26.18 2.96 -10.83
N LEU A 49 -25.09 2.22 -10.86
CA LEU A 49 -23.76 2.78 -11.00
C LEU A 49 -23.46 2.86 -12.50
N SER A 50 -23.25 4.07 -13.01
CA SER A 50 -22.71 4.26 -14.35
C SER A 50 -21.42 3.45 -14.47
N GLY A 51 -21.34 2.57 -15.47
CA GLY A 51 -20.20 1.68 -15.67
C GLY A 51 -18.88 2.46 -15.62
N VAL A 52 -17.99 2.08 -14.72
CA VAL A 52 -16.65 2.66 -14.66
C VAL A 52 -15.93 2.23 -15.93
N SER A 53 -15.75 3.17 -16.86
CA SER A 53 -14.92 2.94 -18.04
C SER A 53 -13.46 2.81 -17.58
N VAL A 54 -13.02 1.57 -17.41
CA VAL A 54 -11.61 1.28 -17.18
C VAL A 54 -10.93 1.44 -18.54
N VAL A 55 -10.35 2.61 -18.80
CA VAL A 55 -9.48 2.79 -19.96
C VAL A 55 -8.26 1.92 -19.71
N SER A 56 -8.22 0.74 -20.34
CA SER A 56 -7.01 -0.06 -20.39
C SER A 56 -5.90 0.80 -21.01
N PRO A 57 -4.69 0.89 -20.41
CA PRO A 57 -3.60 1.63 -21.02
C PRO A 57 -3.20 0.89 -22.30
N THR A 58 -3.78 1.29 -23.42
CA THR A 58 -3.19 1.01 -24.73
C THR A 58 -1.80 1.65 -24.73
N PRO A 59 -0.73 0.94 -25.11
CA PRO A 59 0.56 1.56 -25.36
C PRO A 59 0.41 2.45 -26.59
N VAL A 60 -0.03 3.69 -26.38
CA VAL A 60 -0.05 4.70 -27.41
C VAL A 60 1.39 5.16 -27.52
N ALA A 61 2.06 4.78 -28.62
CA ALA A 61 3.21 5.52 -29.10
C ALA A 61 2.70 6.93 -29.42
N ARG A 62 2.67 7.81 -28.41
CA ARG A 62 2.25 9.19 -28.58
C ARG A 62 3.34 9.89 -29.40
N PRO A 63 3.03 10.45 -30.58
CA PRO A 63 3.86 11.52 -31.10
C PRO A 63 3.86 12.64 -30.03
N ALA A 64 5.01 13.26 -29.81
CA ALA A 64 5.19 14.31 -28.82
C ALA A 64 4.29 15.51 -29.17
N ALA A 65 3.05 15.50 -28.68
CA ALA A 65 2.22 16.68 -28.66
C ALA A 65 2.84 17.67 -27.66
N PRO A 66 2.94 18.97 -28.00
CA PRO A 66 3.45 19.96 -27.07
C PRO A 66 2.60 19.92 -25.80
N ARG A 67 3.27 19.76 -24.66
CA ARG A 67 2.64 19.72 -23.34
C ARG A 67 2.04 21.10 -23.04
N VAL A 68 0.77 21.29 -23.40
CA VAL A 68 0.02 22.46 -22.98
C VAL A 68 -0.14 22.34 -21.46
N ALA A 69 0.53 23.22 -20.71
CA ALA A 69 0.37 23.26 -19.27
C ALA A 69 -1.11 23.51 -18.96
N ALA A 70 -1.75 22.62 -18.20
CA ALA A 70 -3.11 22.84 -17.73
C ALA A 70 -3.12 24.11 -16.88
N THR A 71 -3.68 25.20 -17.41
CA THR A 71 -3.83 26.44 -16.67
C THR A 71 -4.95 26.26 -15.67
N SER A 72 -4.60 26.17 -14.39
CA SER A 72 -5.56 26.22 -13.30
C SER A 72 -6.40 27.52 -13.42
N PRO A 73 -7.71 27.48 -13.13
CA PRO A 73 -8.55 28.67 -13.13
C PRO A 73 -7.92 29.81 -12.32
N ALA A 74 -8.08 31.05 -12.77
CA ALA A 74 -7.47 32.22 -12.12
C ALA A 74 -7.90 32.38 -10.64
N ASP A 75 -9.11 31.91 -10.30
CA ASP A 75 -9.67 31.93 -8.95
C ASP A 75 -9.28 30.73 -8.07
N PHE A 76 -8.42 29.83 -8.56
CA PHE A 76 -7.99 28.69 -7.75
C PHE A 76 -6.98 29.14 -6.67
N PRO A 77 -7.23 28.87 -5.38
CA PRO A 77 -6.31 29.25 -4.31
C PRO A 77 -4.92 28.67 -4.54
N ARG A 78 -3.91 29.55 -4.68
CA ARG A 78 -2.51 29.15 -4.79
C ARG A 78 -1.85 29.25 -3.43
N VAL A 79 -1.11 28.22 -3.07
CA VAL A 79 -0.26 28.30 -1.88
C VAL A 79 0.89 29.27 -2.16
N ASN A 80 1.17 30.17 -1.21
CA ASN A 80 2.34 31.03 -1.29
C ASN A 80 3.63 30.19 -1.26
N THR A 81 4.66 30.62 -2.00
CA THR A 81 5.99 30.01 -2.00
C THR A 81 6.61 29.93 -0.61
N ALA A 82 6.37 30.93 0.25
CA ALA A 82 6.82 30.94 1.64
C ALA A 82 6.17 29.80 2.46
N GLU A 83 4.87 29.58 2.28
CA GLU A 83 4.12 28.51 2.95
C GLU A 83 4.51 27.13 2.43
N GLN A 84 4.75 27.00 1.12
CA GLN A 84 5.24 25.76 0.53
C GLN A 84 6.61 25.39 1.12
N LYS A 85 7.55 26.34 1.14
CA LYS A 85 8.88 26.13 1.72
C LYS A 85 8.84 25.80 3.22
N ALA A 86 7.95 26.45 3.98
CA ALA A 86 7.76 26.13 5.39
C ALA A 86 7.31 24.68 5.58
N ARG A 87 6.33 24.21 4.79
CA ARG A 87 5.89 22.81 4.83
C ARG A 87 6.98 21.82 4.41
N ASP A 88 7.76 22.14 3.38
CA ASP A 88 8.84 21.27 2.92
C ASP A 88 9.93 21.15 3.98
N ASN A 89 10.27 22.24 4.66
CA ASN A 89 11.18 22.24 5.81
C ASN A 89 10.63 21.43 6.99
N ASP A 90 9.34 21.56 7.30
CA ASP A 90 8.69 20.78 8.36
C ASP A 90 8.68 19.28 8.02
N ARG A 91 8.35 18.92 6.78
CA ARG A 91 8.40 17.53 6.31
C ARG A 91 9.81 16.96 6.45
N LYS A 92 10.83 17.72 6.04
CA LYS A 92 12.23 17.32 6.20
C LYS A 92 12.60 17.12 7.67
N ARG A 93 12.19 18.04 8.54
CA ARG A 93 12.44 17.93 9.99
C ARG A 93 11.80 16.68 10.57
N ILE A 94 10.53 16.42 10.26
CA ILE A 94 9.81 15.23 10.73
C ILE A 94 10.52 13.95 10.31
N LEU A 95 10.90 13.83 9.04
CA LEU A 95 11.63 12.64 8.55
C LEU A 95 13.00 12.46 9.21
N LEU A 96 13.71 13.56 9.51
CA LEU A 96 14.99 13.51 10.23
C LEU A 96 14.79 13.06 11.69
N ASP A 97 13.75 13.56 12.34
CA ASP A 97 13.40 13.17 13.71
C ASP A 97 13.02 11.68 13.77
N GLU A 98 12.19 11.20 12.84
CA GLU A 98 11.84 9.78 12.70
C GLU A 98 13.06 8.90 12.41
N MET A 99 13.95 9.36 11.51
CA MET A 99 15.19 8.65 11.19
C MET A 99 16.09 8.52 12.43
N LYS A 100 16.16 9.57 13.26
CA LYS A 100 16.92 9.52 14.51
C LYS A 100 16.33 8.49 15.48
N VAL A 101 15.00 8.47 15.65
CA VAL A 101 14.31 7.50 16.51
C VAL A 101 14.58 6.06 16.05
N GLU A 102 14.50 5.78 14.75
CA GLU A 102 14.79 4.44 14.22
C GLU A 102 16.28 4.07 14.37
N GLN A 103 17.20 5.03 14.24
CA GLN A 103 18.63 4.78 14.44
C GLN A 103 18.98 4.47 15.90
N ASP A 104 18.34 5.17 16.84
CA ASP A 104 18.48 4.91 18.28
C ASP A 104 17.90 3.53 18.62
N LYS A 105 16.72 3.20 18.07
CA LYS A 105 16.10 1.88 18.19
C LYS A 105 17.00 0.77 17.62
N LEU A 106 17.60 0.98 16.45
CA LEU A 106 18.52 0.02 15.85
C LEU A 106 19.71 -0.26 16.75
N THR A 107 20.26 0.79 17.36
CA THR A 107 21.41 0.68 18.27
C THR A 107 21.05 -0.13 19.50
N ALA A 108 19.87 0.13 20.09
CA ALA A 108 19.36 -0.64 21.22
C ALA A 108 19.12 -2.11 20.85
N LEU A 109 18.45 -2.38 19.72
CA LEU A 109 18.19 -3.75 19.24
C LEU A 109 19.48 -4.51 18.93
N LYS A 110 20.47 -3.87 18.31
CA LYS A 110 21.77 -4.50 18.03
C LYS A 110 22.53 -4.82 19.32
N SER A 111 22.48 -3.93 20.30
CA SER A 111 23.06 -4.16 21.63
C SER A 111 22.41 -5.36 22.30
N GLU A 112 21.07 -5.43 22.31
CA GLU A 112 20.36 -6.56 22.91
C GLU A 112 20.58 -7.86 22.14
N TYR A 113 20.55 -7.82 20.81
CA TYR A 113 20.77 -8.98 19.94
C TYR A 113 22.17 -9.57 20.13
N ASN A 114 23.16 -8.73 20.49
CA ASN A 114 24.52 -9.13 20.83
C ASN A 114 25.10 -10.18 19.85
N ASN A 115 25.10 -9.85 18.56
CA ASN A 115 25.58 -10.74 17.48
C ASN A 115 24.91 -12.13 17.41
N GLY A 116 23.69 -12.28 17.91
CA GLY A 116 22.96 -13.54 17.93
C GLY A 116 23.07 -14.30 19.26
N GLU A 117 23.76 -13.71 20.22
CA GLU A 117 23.94 -14.25 21.57
C GLU A 117 23.38 -13.27 22.61
N PRO A 118 22.07 -12.94 22.56
CA PRO A 118 21.47 -12.07 23.57
C PRO A 118 21.65 -12.67 24.96
N GLU A 119 21.74 -11.81 25.98
CA GLU A 119 21.84 -12.28 27.37
C GLU A 119 20.61 -13.09 27.75
N ARG A 120 20.83 -14.23 28.42
CA ARG A 120 19.75 -15.12 28.86
C ARG A 120 19.00 -14.49 30.02
N ARG A 121 17.69 -14.37 29.87
CA ARG A 121 16.84 -13.85 30.94
C ARG A 121 16.42 -14.98 31.88
N GLY A 122 16.16 -14.66 33.14
CA GLY A 122 15.84 -15.66 34.18
C GLY A 122 14.54 -16.45 33.93
N ASP A 123 13.63 -15.88 33.15
CA ASP A 123 12.37 -16.46 32.67
C ASP A 123 12.55 -17.41 31.47
N GLU A 124 13.74 -17.44 30.85
CA GLU A 124 14.08 -18.24 29.67
C GLU A 124 14.78 -19.55 30.03
N ARG A 125 14.32 -20.22 31.10
CA ARG A 125 14.81 -21.56 31.45
C ARG A 125 14.64 -22.58 30.32
N ASN A 126 13.66 -22.37 29.44
CA ASN A 126 13.46 -23.17 28.24
C ASN A 126 14.29 -22.62 27.08
N TYR A 127 15.19 -23.44 26.54
CA TYR A 127 16.03 -23.09 25.39
C TYR A 127 15.24 -22.69 24.13
N ALA A 128 14.04 -23.25 23.92
CA ALA A 128 13.19 -22.87 22.78
C ALA A 128 12.76 -21.40 22.85
N LYS A 129 12.39 -20.89 24.04
CA LYS A 129 12.00 -19.48 24.23
C LYS A 129 13.16 -18.53 23.93
N TYR A 130 14.37 -18.91 24.32
CA TYR A 130 15.58 -18.17 24.00
C TYR A 130 15.78 -18.08 22.48
N GLN A 131 15.68 -19.21 21.77
CA GLN A 131 15.81 -19.24 20.31
C GLN A 131 14.74 -18.39 19.60
N GLU A 132 13.49 -18.49 20.05
CA GLU A 132 12.39 -17.67 19.52
C GLU A 132 12.64 -16.18 19.70
N ARG A 133 13.09 -15.75 20.89
CA ARG A 133 13.44 -14.34 21.13
C ARG A 133 14.63 -13.90 20.30
N THR A 134 15.68 -14.70 20.20
CA THR A 134 16.85 -14.38 19.36
C THR A 134 16.44 -14.22 17.90
N ALA A 135 15.56 -15.08 17.39
CA ALA A 135 15.02 -14.96 16.03
C ALA A 135 14.18 -13.68 15.88
N ALA A 136 13.30 -13.37 16.84
CA ALA A 136 12.51 -12.14 16.83
C ALA A 136 13.38 -10.87 16.85
N LEU A 137 14.42 -10.84 17.69
CA LEU A 137 15.39 -9.72 17.74
C LEU A 137 16.10 -9.55 16.39
N LYS A 138 16.50 -10.64 15.74
CA LYS A 138 17.11 -10.59 14.41
C LYS A 138 16.16 -9.99 13.37
N ASP A 139 14.91 -10.42 13.39
CA ASP A 139 13.88 -9.92 12.47
C ASP A 139 13.57 -8.43 12.71
N ASP A 140 13.55 -7.99 13.96
CA ASP A 140 13.34 -6.60 14.34
C ASP A 140 14.53 -5.71 13.94
N VAL A 141 15.77 -6.18 14.10
CA VAL A 141 16.96 -5.51 13.56
C VAL A 141 16.82 -5.31 12.05
N ALA A 142 16.52 -6.38 11.31
CA ALA A 142 16.38 -6.32 9.86
C ALA A 142 15.22 -5.42 9.41
N ARG A 143 14.11 -5.38 10.17
CA ARG A 143 12.97 -4.49 9.91
C ARG A 143 13.37 -3.03 10.10
N THR A 144 14.00 -2.69 11.22
CA THR A 144 14.42 -1.31 11.50
C THR A 144 15.49 -0.84 10.52
N GLU A 145 16.41 -1.69 10.07
CA GLU A 145 17.36 -1.34 9.00
C GLU A 145 16.65 -0.94 7.70
N ARG A 146 15.64 -1.73 7.28
CA ARG A 146 14.82 -1.39 6.10
C ARG A 146 14.02 -0.10 6.27
N ASN A 147 13.53 0.18 7.48
CA ASN A 147 12.84 1.44 7.77
C ASN A 147 13.78 2.64 7.60
N ILE A 148 15.00 2.55 8.14
CA ILE A 148 16.03 3.59 8.00
C ILE A 148 16.36 3.82 6.52
N GLU A 149 16.50 2.75 5.73
CA GLU A 149 16.73 2.87 4.29
C GLU A 149 15.55 3.53 3.56
N ALA A 150 14.30 3.23 3.95
CA ALA A 150 13.13 3.89 3.39
C ALA A 150 13.12 5.38 3.70
N LEU A 151 13.35 5.77 4.95
CA LEU A 151 13.44 7.18 5.37
C LEU A 151 14.57 7.92 4.64
N LYS A 152 15.73 7.28 4.44
CA LYS A 152 16.83 7.85 3.65
C LYS A 152 16.43 8.12 2.20
N ARG A 153 15.68 7.20 1.57
CA ARG A 153 15.16 7.40 0.21
C ARG A 153 14.15 8.54 0.17
N GLU A 154 13.25 8.62 1.15
CA GLU A 154 12.27 9.70 1.23
C GLU A 154 12.94 11.06 1.40
N LEU A 155 13.92 11.18 2.30
CA LEU A 155 14.74 12.39 2.46
C LEU A 155 15.48 12.76 1.18
N GLY A 156 16.00 11.76 0.45
CA GLY A 156 16.65 11.97 -0.86
C GLY A 156 15.70 12.48 -1.95
N ASN A 157 14.40 12.21 -1.83
CA ASN A 157 13.37 12.66 -2.76
C ASN A 157 12.83 14.06 -2.45
N LEU A 158 13.21 14.67 -1.32
CA LEU A 158 12.82 16.05 -0.94
C LEU A 158 13.68 17.13 -1.61
N GLN A 159 14.12 16.91 -2.86
CA GLN A 159 14.88 17.89 -3.64
C GLN A 159 14.03 19.10 -4.03
#